data_AF-A0A428ANN5-F1
#
_entry.id   AF-A0A428ANN5-F1
#
_cell.length_a   1.000
_cell.length_b   1.000
_cell.length_c   1.000
_cell.angle_alpha   90.00
_cell.angle_beta   90.00
_cell.angle_gamma   90.00
#
_symmetry.space_group_name_H-M   'P 1'
#
loop_
_entity.id
_entity.type
_entity.pdbx_description
1 polymer ?
#
loop_
_entity_poly.entity_id
_entity_poly.type
_entity_poly.pdbx_seq_one_letter_code
_entity_poly.pdbx_strand_id
1 'polypeptide(L)'
;MEEHYLESAEFYNRRYSSFSVRVILPTFFLLIFVVLFSLFAKKEITITSGASIEPSKILASIQSTSNNAIVTNNLKENKVVKKGDLLVQYKSDSENTQKETFSSQVESLKEQKRQLELLQESLKTGTSQFSGEDRFGYEQAFNDYKSQAASIRSNTEQQNSTIASQNSAASNSQAELGNLINETNAKLADYQTLRNAIQNGTSVPSTNAGYSIYQAYEAQAAADSQGQLKSQVLSQIDNQISQFESALSGYRVQYAGSGAQQAYSGSLDSQLESLKAQQLTKVGQELTALNQKILEVENNLKVQGGITQKGMITATEDGILHLNPETAGANLVPEGKLLAQLYPVLTKEKKVVITTYVTSKDVASLKKGETLRFTAMDGNNKEFVLKSKISNIDNNATKTEKGNFFKVEAEISLTDAQAKKIRYGIEGRAVVITGSKTYFDYYLDQFLRRD
;
A
#
# COMPACT_ATOMS: atom_id res chain seq x y z
N MET A 1 64.56 114.28 34.22
CA MET A 1 63.67 113.82 35.30
C MET A 1 62.29 114.18 34.82
N GLU A 2 61.65 113.29 34.04
CA GLU A 2 60.74 112.22 34.52
C GLU A 2 59.53 112.84 35.25
N GLU A 3 58.29 112.64 34.80
CA GLU A 3 57.53 111.39 34.94
C GLU A 3 56.29 111.37 34.01
N HIS A 4 56.01 110.19 33.45
CA HIS A 4 54.71 109.78 32.90
C HIS A 4 53.70 109.53 34.03
N TYR A 5 52.38 109.70 33.81
CA TYR A 5 51.35 108.71 34.20
C TYR A 5 49.91 109.12 33.72
N LEU A 6 49.33 108.22 32.91
CA LEU A 6 47.92 107.74 32.88
C LEU A 6 46.78 108.63 32.35
N GLU A 7 46.47 108.42 31.07
CA GLU A 7 45.08 108.29 30.60
C GLU A 7 44.26 107.43 31.56
N SER A 8 43.21 108.00 32.17
CA SER A 8 42.36 107.25 33.09
C SER A 8 40.89 107.67 32.97
N ALA A 9 40.13 106.82 32.26
CA ALA A 9 38.82 106.27 32.63
C ALA A 9 37.61 107.18 33.01
N GLU A 10 37.65 108.50 32.87
CA GLU A 10 36.46 109.32 33.22
C GLU A 10 35.37 109.38 32.12
N PHE A 11 35.69 109.10 30.87
CA PHE A 11 34.72 109.25 29.77
C PHE A 11 33.67 108.12 29.69
N TYR A 12 33.86 107.00 30.39
CA TYR A 12 32.96 105.85 30.29
C TYR A 12 31.77 105.87 31.27
N ASN A 13 31.79 106.74 32.29
CA ASN A 13 30.94 106.55 33.46
C ASN A 13 29.65 107.39 33.50
N ARG A 14 29.33 108.18 32.46
CA ARG A 14 28.21 109.13 32.53
C ARG A 14 27.07 108.96 31.52
N ARG A 15 27.10 107.93 30.65
CA ARG A 15 26.02 107.72 29.64
C ARG A 15 25.42 106.31 29.55
N TYR A 16 25.95 105.30 30.26
CA TYR A 16 25.47 103.92 30.19
C TYR A 16 25.26 103.24 31.56
N SER A 17 24.78 103.96 32.58
CA SER A 17 24.53 103.33 33.89
C SER A 17 23.32 102.38 33.92
N SER A 18 22.36 102.50 32.97
CA SER A 18 21.13 101.69 32.96
C SER A 18 20.99 100.72 31.79
N PHE A 19 21.72 100.92 30.68
CA PHE A 19 21.70 100.01 29.51
C PHE A 19 22.41 98.69 29.82
N SER A 20 23.60 98.79 30.43
CA SER A 20 24.37 97.63 30.86
C SER A 20 23.56 96.76 31.83
N VAL A 21 22.86 97.34 32.80
CA VAL A 21 22.03 96.57 33.75
C VAL A 21 20.83 95.92 33.06
N ARG A 22 20.14 96.59 32.12
CA ARG A 22 18.99 96.01 31.39
C ARG A 22 19.35 94.92 30.40
N VAL A 23 20.61 94.83 29.97
CA VAL A 23 21.09 93.78 29.06
C VAL A 23 21.80 92.67 29.85
N ILE A 24 22.72 93.03 30.74
CA ILE A 24 23.59 92.09 31.49
C ILE A 24 22.77 91.23 32.46
N LEU A 25 21.80 91.81 33.15
CA LEU A 25 21.06 91.10 34.20
C LEU A 25 20.12 90.01 33.61
N PRO A 26 19.32 90.26 32.55
CA PRO A 26 18.58 89.19 31.89
C PRO A 26 19.48 88.21 31.11
N THR A 27 20.60 88.64 30.53
CA THR A 27 21.55 87.67 29.92
C THR A 27 22.25 86.81 30.97
N PHE A 28 22.53 87.35 32.16
CA PHE A 28 23.07 86.58 33.29
C PHE A 28 22.06 85.55 33.81
N PHE A 29 20.79 85.93 33.99
CA PHE A 29 19.74 84.97 34.33
C PHE A 29 19.49 83.95 33.23
N LEU A 30 19.58 84.33 31.95
CA LEU A 30 19.49 83.41 30.82
C LEU A 30 20.68 82.44 30.81
N LEU A 31 21.88 82.90 31.13
CA LEU A 31 23.07 82.05 31.24
C LEU A 31 22.93 81.06 32.40
N ILE A 32 22.48 81.52 33.57
CA ILE A 32 22.15 80.65 34.71
C ILE A 32 21.07 79.64 34.29
N PHE A 33 20.02 80.08 33.60
CA PHE A 33 18.97 79.21 33.11
C PHE A 33 19.50 78.16 32.14
N VAL A 34 20.37 78.51 31.20
CA VAL A 34 20.98 77.56 30.27
C VAL A 34 21.89 76.58 31.00
N VAL A 35 22.66 77.02 31.99
CA VAL A 35 23.51 76.13 32.81
C VAL A 35 22.66 75.18 33.64
N LEU A 36 21.64 75.68 34.34
CA LEU A 36 20.68 74.85 35.08
C LEU A 36 19.95 73.89 34.15
N PHE A 37 19.42 74.38 33.02
CA PHE A 37 18.78 73.56 32.00
C PHE A 37 19.73 72.49 31.49
N SER A 38 21.01 72.81 31.24
CA SER A 38 22.00 71.87 30.75
C SER A 38 22.29 70.75 31.77
N LEU A 39 22.27 71.07 33.07
CA LEU A 39 22.46 70.11 34.17
C LEU A 39 21.22 69.24 34.44
N PHE A 40 20.01 69.76 34.24
CA PHE A 40 18.76 69.03 34.54
C PHE A 40 18.12 68.36 33.33
N ALA A 41 18.23 68.96 32.14
CA ALA A 41 17.65 68.41 30.92
C ALA A 41 18.49 67.21 30.45
N LYS A 42 17.78 66.13 30.13
CA LYS A 42 18.39 64.87 29.67
C LYS A 42 18.28 64.75 28.16
N LYS A 43 19.37 64.35 27.52
CA LYS A 43 19.48 63.97 26.12
C LYS A 43 19.59 62.44 26.02
N GLU A 44 18.76 61.84 25.18
CA GLU A 44 18.82 60.39 24.89
C GLU A 44 20.08 60.06 24.09
N ILE A 45 20.82 59.03 24.50
CA ILE A 45 21.85 58.41 23.67
C ILE A 45 21.15 57.39 22.80
N THR A 46 21.35 57.51 21.49
CA THR A 46 20.64 56.67 20.52
C THR A 46 21.58 56.05 19.52
N ILE A 47 21.31 54.78 19.20
CA ILE A 47 21.94 54.08 18.08
C ILE A 47 20.90 54.00 16.98
N THR A 48 21.23 54.54 15.82
CA THR A 48 20.35 54.53 14.65
C THR A 48 20.84 53.50 13.65
N SER A 49 19.94 52.62 13.19
CA SER A 49 20.22 51.56 12.23
C SER A 49 19.02 51.35 11.30
N GLY A 50 19.28 50.76 10.13
CA GLY A 50 18.22 50.29 9.24
C GLY A 50 17.63 49.00 9.80
N ALA A 51 16.30 48.88 9.80
CA ALA A 51 15.59 47.75 10.35
C ALA A 51 14.45 47.31 9.44
N SER A 52 14.04 46.05 9.59
CA SER A 52 12.93 45.44 8.85
C SER A 52 11.95 44.77 9.81
N ILE A 53 10.70 44.63 9.35
CA ILE A 53 9.68 43.85 10.06
C ILE A 53 9.69 42.41 9.53
N GLU A 54 10.05 41.47 10.40
CA GLU A 54 10.10 40.03 10.15
C GLU A 54 8.96 39.31 10.90
N PRO A 55 8.54 38.12 10.42
CA PRO A 55 7.57 37.29 11.13
C PRO A 55 8.14 36.76 12.44
N SER A 56 7.27 36.61 13.45
CA SER A 56 7.60 35.97 14.73
C SER A 56 8.05 34.51 14.57
N LYS A 57 7.50 33.82 13.56
CA LYS A 57 7.82 32.44 13.20
C LYS A 57 7.48 32.19 11.74
N ILE A 58 8.12 31.20 11.14
CA ILE A 58 7.75 30.68 9.84
C ILE A 58 6.79 29.51 10.07
N LEU A 59 5.57 29.57 9.53
CA LEU A 59 4.56 28.52 9.69
C LEU A 59 4.91 27.28 8.86
N ALA A 60 5.34 27.50 7.61
CA ALA A 60 5.76 26.42 6.72
C ALA A 60 6.77 26.93 5.68
N SER A 61 7.66 26.05 5.25
CA SER A 61 8.51 26.28 4.06
C SER A 61 7.96 25.46 2.91
N ILE A 62 7.62 26.13 1.82
CA ILE A 62 7.07 25.53 0.61
C ILE A 62 8.23 25.26 -0.34
N GLN A 63 8.57 23.99 -0.51
CA GLN A 63 9.64 23.54 -1.40
C GLN A 63 9.05 22.84 -2.63
N SER A 64 9.80 22.84 -3.73
CA SER A 64 9.41 22.12 -4.94
C SER A 64 9.33 20.63 -4.64
N THR A 65 8.22 19.98 -5.02
CA THR A 65 7.98 18.54 -4.77
C THR A 65 8.24 17.67 -5.99
N SER A 66 8.53 18.27 -7.14
CA SER A 66 8.74 17.57 -8.41
C SER A 66 9.75 18.31 -9.29
N ASN A 67 10.42 17.58 -10.17
CA ASN A 67 11.28 18.12 -11.23
C ASN A 67 10.49 18.45 -12.51
N ASN A 68 9.18 18.20 -12.54
CA ASN A 68 8.34 18.51 -13.70
C ASN A 68 8.10 20.02 -13.83
N ALA A 69 7.66 20.45 -15.01
CA ALA A 69 7.29 21.85 -15.24
C ALA A 69 6.03 22.23 -14.44
N ILE A 70 6.00 23.45 -13.93
CA ILE A 70 4.84 24.04 -13.26
C ILE A 70 3.81 24.45 -14.32
N VAL A 71 2.58 23.93 -14.19
CA VAL A 71 1.44 24.26 -15.06
C VAL A 71 0.59 25.36 -14.44
N THR A 72 0.38 25.29 -13.12
CA THR A 72 -0.36 26.32 -12.38
C THR A 72 0.51 26.84 -11.25
N ASN A 73 0.76 28.14 -11.23
CA ASN A 73 1.47 28.81 -10.15
C ASN A 73 0.57 29.88 -9.50
N ASN A 74 0.08 29.58 -8.30
CA ASN A 74 -0.77 30.48 -7.51
C ASN A 74 0.01 31.25 -6.44
N LEU A 75 1.34 31.10 -6.39
CA LEU A 75 2.22 31.80 -5.46
C LEU A 75 2.32 33.27 -5.88
N LYS A 76 1.93 34.17 -4.98
CA LYS A 76 2.05 35.63 -5.14
C LYS A 76 2.45 36.27 -3.83
N GLU A 77 3.31 37.28 -3.90
CA GLU A 77 3.87 37.94 -2.72
C GLU A 77 2.75 38.61 -1.93
N ASN A 78 2.78 38.49 -0.61
CA ASN A 78 1.75 39.00 0.29
C ASN A 78 0.33 38.43 0.05
N LYS A 79 0.17 37.33 -0.68
CA LYS A 79 -1.14 36.69 -0.87
C LYS A 79 -1.53 35.89 0.37
N VAL A 80 -2.74 36.14 0.87
CA VAL A 80 -3.34 35.35 1.94
C VAL A 80 -3.88 34.04 1.35
N VAL A 81 -3.53 32.92 1.97
CA VAL A 81 -4.02 31.58 1.62
C VAL A 81 -4.63 30.92 2.84
N LYS A 82 -5.58 30.02 2.59
CA LYS A 82 -6.20 29.16 3.61
C LYS A 82 -5.62 27.76 3.52
N LYS A 83 -5.69 27.02 4.62
CA LYS A 83 -5.37 25.59 4.63
C LYS A 83 -6.12 24.85 3.52
N GLY A 84 -5.38 24.10 2.70
CA GLY A 84 -5.89 23.31 1.57
C GLY A 84 -5.89 24.05 0.23
N ASP A 85 -5.62 25.36 0.19
CA ASP A 85 -5.55 26.11 -1.07
C ASP A 85 -4.43 25.57 -1.97
N LEU A 86 -4.73 25.38 -3.26
CA LEU A 86 -3.75 24.96 -4.27
C LEU A 86 -2.72 26.07 -4.52
N LEU A 87 -1.45 25.76 -4.28
CA LEU A 87 -0.34 26.69 -4.44
C LEU A 87 0.39 26.48 -5.77
N VAL A 88 0.75 25.24 -6.07
CA VAL A 88 1.49 24.87 -7.30
C VAL A 88 0.95 23.55 -7.83
N GLN A 89 0.75 23.46 -9.14
CA GLN A 89 0.44 22.23 -9.87
C GLN A 89 1.55 21.97 -10.89
N TYR A 90 2.12 20.78 -10.87
CA TYR A 90 3.06 20.30 -11.86
C TYR A 90 2.36 19.51 -12.96
N LYS A 91 2.99 19.45 -14.14
CA LYS A 91 2.57 18.56 -15.22
C LYS A 91 2.67 17.10 -14.76
N SER A 92 1.60 16.33 -14.94
CA SER A 92 1.51 14.95 -14.44
C SER A 92 0.73 14.00 -15.37
N ASP A 93 0.63 14.31 -16.67
CA ASP A 93 -0.21 13.56 -17.61
C ASP A 93 0.22 12.08 -17.69
N SER A 94 1.53 11.84 -17.77
CA SER A 94 2.13 10.50 -17.77
C SER A 94 1.87 9.76 -16.46
N GLU A 95 2.01 10.44 -15.32
CA GLU A 95 1.87 9.88 -13.99
C GLU A 95 0.42 9.50 -13.69
N ASN A 96 -0.54 10.30 -14.16
CA ASN A 96 -1.97 10.02 -14.08
C ASN A 96 -2.34 8.83 -14.97
N THR A 97 -1.87 8.83 -16.22
CA THR A 97 -2.11 7.71 -17.16
C THR A 97 -1.55 6.39 -16.62
N GLN A 98 -0.36 6.43 -16.01
CA GLN A 98 0.26 5.25 -15.40
C GLN A 98 -0.53 4.78 -14.18
N LYS A 99 -1.05 5.71 -13.36
CA LYS A 99 -1.91 5.39 -12.21
C LYS A 99 -3.20 4.70 -12.67
N GLU A 100 -3.86 5.22 -13.70
CA GLU A 100 -5.07 4.63 -14.29
C GLU A 100 -4.80 3.25 -14.88
N THR A 101 -3.64 3.07 -15.52
CA THR A 101 -3.19 1.78 -16.06
C THR A 101 -3.03 0.75 -14.94
N PHE A 102 -2.30 1.08 -13.87
CA PHE A 102 -2.16 0.17 -12.73
C PHE A 102 -3.50 -0.10 -12.04
N SER A 103 -4.36 0.91 -11.89
CA SER A 103 -5.71 0.72 -11.33
C SER A 103 -6.53 -0.26 -12.15
N SER A 104 -6.52 -0.12 -13.48
CA SER A 104 -7.24 -1.02 -14.39
C SER A 104 -6.68 -2.45 -14.35
N GLN A 105 -5.37 -2.60 -14.22
CA GLN A 105 -4.72 -3.91 -14.05
C GLN A 105 -5.14 -4.57 -12.73
N VAL A 106 -5.17 -3.83 -11.61
CA VAL A 106 -5.63 -4.37 -10.31
C VAL A 106 -7.07 -4.86 -10.42
N GLU A 107 -7.97 -4.06 -11.00
CA GLU A 107 -9.37 -4.45 -11.17
C GLU A 107 -9.52 -5.71 -12.04
N SER A 108 -8.82 -5.77 -13.17
CA SER A 108 -8.83 -6.96 -14.03
C SER A 108 -8.30 -8.21 -13.32
N LEU A 109 -7.24 -8.10 -12.52
CA LEU A 109 -6.66 -9.23 -11.79
C LEU A 109 -7.55 -9.68 -10.63
N LYS A 110 -8.22 -8.73 -9.93
CA LYS A 110 -9.20 -9.05 -8.89
C LYS A 110 -10.42 -9.76 -9.46
N GLU A 111 -10.90 -9.33 -10.63
CA GLU A 111 -12.00 -10.00 -11.31
C GLU A 111 -11.59 -11.40 -11.78
N GLN A 112 -10.38 -11.58 -12.32
CA GLN A 112 -9.83 -12.89 -12.63
C GLN A 112 -9.79 -13.80 -11.39
N LYS A 113 -9.34 -13.26 -10.25
CA LYS A 113 -9.28 -14.01 -8.98
C LYS A 113 -10.67 -14.46 -8.54
N ARG A 114 -11.65 -13.56 -8.60
CA ARG A 114 -13.04 -13.87 -8.26
C ARG A 114 -13.60 -15.01 -9.11
N GLN A 115 -13.37 -14.99 -10.42
CA GLN A 115 -13.84 -16.06 -11.31
C GLN A 115 -13.10 -17.39 -11.09
N LEU A 116 -11.81 -17.33 -10.76
CA LEU A 116 -11.03 -18.51 -10.39
C LEU A 116 -11.49 -19.11 -9.04
N GLU A 117 -11.91 -18.27 -8.08
CA GLU A 117 -12.54 -18.71 -6.83
C GLU A 117 -13.90 -19.38 -7.09
N LEU A 118 -14.69 -18.88 -8.05
CA LEU A 118 -15.92 -19.55 -8.50
C LEU A 118 -15.64 -20.92 -9.13
N LEU A 119 -14.57 -21.07 -9.92
CA LEU A 119 -14.12 -22.38 -10.40
C LEU A 119 -13.76 -23.31 -9.25
N GLN A 120 -12.99 -22.81 -8.28
CA GLN A 120 -12.63 -23.59 -7.10
C GLN A 120 -13.86 -24.13 -6.37
N GLU A 121 -14.87 -23.28 -6.15
CA GLU A 121 -16.10 -23.66 -5.48
C GLU A 121 -16.95 -24.60 -6.33
N SER A 122 -16.98 -24.39 -7.64
CA SER A 122 -17.66 -25.29 -8.58
C SER A 122 -17.06 -26.69 -8.57
N LEU A 123 -15.73 -26.79 -8.50
CA LEU A 123 -15.02 -28.07 -8.36
C LEU A 123 -15.29 -28.75 -7.01
N LYS A 124 -15.38 -27.97 -5.91
CA LYS A 124 -15.67 -28.52 -4.57
C LYS A 124 -17.08 -29.06 -4.45
N THR A 125 -18.07 -28.27 -4.89
CA THR A 125 -19.52 -28.59 -4.80
C THR A 125 -19.99 -29.54 -5.90
N GLY A 126 -19.28 -29.60 -7.02
CA GLY A 126 -19.70 -30.35 -8.21
C GLY A 126 -20.80 -29.66 -9.04
N THR A 127 -21.14 -28.41 -8.73
CA THR A 127 -22.17 -27.63 -9.44
C THR A 127 -21.63 -26.26 -9.86
N SER A 128 -22.05 -25.76 -11.02
CA SER A 128 -21.57 -24.47 -11.52
C SER A 128 -22.01 -23.35 -10.59
N GLN A 129 -21.05 -22.53 -10.14
CA GLN A 129 -21.30 -21.30 -9.38
C GLN A 129 -21.24 -20.04 -10.26
N PHE A 130 -21.05 -20.20 -11.57
CA PHE A 130 -21.02 -19.10 -12.52
C PHE A 130 -22.44 -18.60 -12.80
N SER A 131 -22.64 -17.28 -12.74
CA SER A 131 -23.95 -16.62 -12.93
C SER A 131 -23.92 -15.44 -13.90
N GLY A 132 -22.75 -15.14 -14.47
CA GLY A 132 -22.53 -14.02 -15.37
C GLY A 132 -21.46 -14.35 -16.42
N GLU A 133 -21.03 -13.33 -17.16
CA GLU A 133 -20.03 -13.47 -18.22
C GLU A 133 -18.68 -13.96 -17.67
N ASP A 134 -18.24 -15.12 -18.15
CA ASP A 134 -16.90 -15.65 -17.91
C ASP A 134 -15.91 -15.05 -18.92
N ARG A 135 -15.02 -14.19 -18.44
CA ARG A 135 -14.05 -13.48 -19.28
C ARG A 135 -12.71 -14.20 -19.38
N PHE A 136 -12.52 -15.23 -18.57
CA PHE A 136 -11.23 -15.90 -18.41
C PHE A 136 -11.28 -17.40 -18.79
N GLY A 137 -12.46 -17.92 -19.14
CA GLY A 137 -12.66 -19.29 -19.60
C GLY A 137 -12.74 -20.33 -18.47
N TYR A 138 -12.95 -19.89 -17.23
CA TYR A 138 -13.01 -20.77 -16.06
C TYR A 138 -14.31 -21.59 -15.97
N GLU A 139 -15.43 -21.09 -16.52
CA GLU A 139 -16.66 -21.87 -16.65
C GLU A 139 -16.45 -23.03 -17.64
N GLN A 140 -15.78 -22.77 -18.76
CA GLN A 140 -15.42 -23.81 -19.71
C GLN A 140 -14.49 -24.84 -19.08
N ALA A 141 -13.50 -24.42 -18.28
CA ALA A 141 -12.63 -25.34 -17.55
C ALA A 141 -13.41 -26.26 -16.58
N PHE A 142 -14.48 -25.77 -15.95
CA PHE A 142 -15.38 -26.58 -15.13
C PHE A 142 -16.18 -27.60 -15.97
N ASN A 143 -16.67 -27.18 -17.13
CA ASN A 143 -17.37 -28.07 -18.06
C ASN A 143 -16.46 -29.18 -18.61
N ASP A 144 -15.19 -28.86 -18.88
CA ASP A 144 -14.18 -29.84 -19.28
C ASP A 144 -13.91 -30.86 -18.16
N TYR A 145 -13.83 -30.40 -16.90
CA TYR A 145 -13.74 -31.29 -15.73
C TYR A 145 -14.95 -32.23 -15.64
N LYS A 146 -16.18 -31.71 -15.81
CA LYS A 146 -17.40 -32.54 -15.81
C LYS A 146 -17.36 -33.59 -16.92
N SER A 147 -16.90 -33.22 -18.10
CA SER A 147 -16.77 -34.12 -19.25
C SER A 147 -15.75 -35.23 -18.99
N GLN A 148 -14.61 -34.90 -18.38
CA GLN A 148 -13.61 -35.89 -17.96
C GLN A 148 -14.17 -36.85 -16.90
N ALA A 149 -14.87 -36.32 -15.87
CA ALA A 149 -15.50 -37.14 -14.85
C ALA A 149 -16.60 -38.06 -15.43
N ALA A 150 -17.37 -37.58 -16.41
CA ALA A 150 -18.36 -38.39 -17.12
C ALA A 150 -17.70 -39.52 -17.94
N SER A 151 -16.57 -39.23 -18.61
CA SER A 151 -15.82 -40.25 -19.34
C SER A 151 -15.27 -41.34 -18.42
N ILE A 152 -14.73 -40.98 -17.24
CA ILE A 152 -14.28 -41.96 -16.24
C ILE A 152 -15.43 -42.87 -15.80
N ARG A 153 -16.60 -42.28 -15.46
CA ARG A 153 -17.80 -43.06 -15.08
C ARG A 153 -18.22 -44.02 -16.18
N SER A 154 -18.32 -43.53 -17.42
CA SER A 154 -18.70 -44.35 -18.58
C SER A 154 -17.73 -45.50 -18.81
N ASN A 155 -16.42 -45.27 -18.67
CA ASN A 155 -15.40 -46.30 -18.85
C ASN A 155 -15.50 -47.39 -17.77
N THR A 156 -15.68 -47.01 -16.50
CA THR A 156 -15.87 -47.98 -15.41
C THR A 156 -17.16 -48.77 -15.59
N GLU A 157 -18.25 -48.10 -16.00
CA GLU A 157 -19.53 -48.76 -16.24
C GLU A 157 -19.43 -49.78 -17.38
N GLN A 158 -18.72 -49.45 -18.47
CA GLN A 158 -18.45 -50.38 -19.56
C GLN A 158 -17.60 -51.59 -19.11
N GLN A 159 -16.58 -51.36 -18.27
CA GLN A 159 -15.78 -52.44 -17.68
C GLN A 159 -16.64 -53.35 -16.81
N ASN A 160 -17.46 -52.78 -15.93
CA ASN A 160 -18.34 -53.56 -15.05
C ASN A 160 -19.43 -54.30 -15.83
N SER A 161 -19.97 -53.72 -16.90
CA SER A 161 -20.88 -54.41 -17.81
C SER A 161 -20.22 -55.62 -18.48
N THR A 162 -18.97 -55.46 -18.91
CA THR A 162 -18.18 -56.57 -19.48
C THR A 162 -17.95 -57.68 -18.46
N ILE A 163 -17.57 -57.33 -17.22
CA ILE A 163 -17.40 -58.27 -16.11
C ILE A 163 -18.73 -59.00 -15.79
N ALA A 164 -19.85 -58.27 -15.75
CA ALA A 164 -21.16 -58.86 -15.52
C ALA A 164 -21.51 -59.89 -16.59
N SER A 165 -21.26 -59.57 -17.87
CA SER A 165 -21.47 -60.50 -18.98
C SER A 165 -20.57 -61.74 -18.89
N GLN A 166 -19.29 -61.57 -18.51
CA GLN A 166 -18.36 -62.69 -18.34
C GLN A 166 -18.76 -63.58 -17.16
N ASN A 167 -19.13 -63.00 -16.03
CA ASN A 167 -19.60 -63.73 -14.85
C ASN A 167 -20.91 -64.50 -15.15
N SER A 168 -21.82 -63.91 -15.92
CA SER A 168 -23.04 -64.59 -16.35
C SER A 168 -22.72 -65.78 -17.28
N ALA A 169 -21.82 -65.59 -18.25
CA ALA A 169 -21.39 -66.67 -19.14
C ALA A 169 -20.69 -67.82 -18.38
N ALA A 170 -19.81 -67.50 -17.43
CA ALA A 170 -19.15 -68.46 -16.55
C ALA A 170 -20.18 -69.26 -15.73
N SER A 171 -21.14 -68.56 -15.11
CA SER A 171 -22.22 -69.19 -14.34
C SER A 171 -23.09 -70.11 -15.20
N ASN A 172 -23.43 -69.70 -16.42
CA ASN A 172 -24.24 -70.51 -17.34
C ASN A 172 -23.48 -71.76 -17.80
N SER A 173 -22.21 -71.61 -18.17
CA SER A 173 -21.34 -72.73 -18.56
C SER A 173 -21.17 -73.74 -17.41
N GLN A 174 -20.99 -73.25 -16.19
CA GLN A 174 -20.90 -74.10 -15.01
C GLN A 174 -22.22 -74.86 -14.76
N ALA A 175 -23.37 -74.21 -14.90
CA ALA A 175 -24.68 -74.86 -14.75
C ALA A 175 -24.89 -75.96 -15.80
N GLU A 176 -24.53 -75.70 -17.06
CA GLU A 176 -24.64 -76.67 -18.15
C GLU A 176 -23.71 -77.89 -17.94
N LEU A 177 -22.46 -77.65 -17.53
CA LEU A 177 -21.54 -78.73 -17.14
C LEU A 177 -22.07 -79.53 -15.95
N GLY A 178 -22.70 -78.87 -14.98
CA GLY A 178 -23.37 -79.52 -13.85
C GLY A 178 -24.49 -80.45 -14.30
N ASN A 179 -25.32 -80.01 -15.26
CA ASN A 179 -26.37 -80.84 -15.85
C ASN A 179 -25.79 -82.06 -16.58
N LEU A 180 -24.72 -81.87 -17.35
CA LEU A 180 -24.07 -82.94 -18.11
C LEU A 180 -23.40 -83.97 -17.19
N ILE A 181 -22.80 -83.53 -16.08
CA ILE A 181 -22.28 -84.39 -15.01
C ILE A 181 -23.41 -85.21 -14.40
N ASN A 182 -24.55 -84.58 -14.07
CA ASN A 182 -25.70 -85.27 -13.48
C ASN A 182 -26.29 -86.31 -14.44
N GLU A 183 -26.46 -85.97 -15.72
CA GLU A 183 -26.97 -86.90 -16.75
C GLU A 183 -26.02 -88.08 -16.96
N THR A 184 -24.71 -87.82 -17.03
CA THR A 184 -23.70 -88.88 -17.23
C THR A 184 -23.59 -89.78 -16.00
N ASN A 185 -23.67 -89.23 -14.78
CA ASN A 185 -23.75 -90.03 -13.55
C ASN A 185 -24.97 -90.95 -13.53
N ALA A 186 -26.14 -90.45 -13.97
CA ALA A 186 -27.35 -91.27 -14.03
C ALA A 186 -27.21 -92.43 -15.02
N LYS A 187 -26.67 -92.17 -16.23
CA LYS A 187 -26.36 -93.22 -17.22
C LYS A 187 -25.34 -94.23 -16.69
N LEU A 188 -24.30 -93.77 -16.00
CA LEU A 188 -23.29 -94.64 -15.39
C LEU A 188 -23.92 -95.58 -14.34
N ALA A 189 -24.77 -95.05 -13.45
CA ALA A 189 -25.49 -95.85 -12.46
C ALA A 189 -26.43 -96.88 -13.11
N ASP A 190 -27.12 -96.49 -14.18
CA ASP A 190 -27.98 -97.39 -14.95
C ASP A 190 -27.19 -98.55 -15.57
N TYR A 191 -26.04 -98.26 -16.18
CA TYR A 191 -25.18 -99.28 -16.80
C TYR A 191 -24.50 -100.18 -15.76
N GLN A 192 -24.14 -99.64 -14.59
CA GLN A 192 -23.68 -100.45 -13.45
C GLN A 192 -24.77 -101.40 -12.94
N THR A 193 -26.03 -100.93 -12.90
CA THR A 193 -27.19 -101.76 -12.52
C THR A 193 -27.42 -102.87 -13.55
N LEU A 194 -27.40 -102.53 -14.85
CA LEU A 194 -27.47 -103.48 -15.95
C LEU A 194 -26.38 -104.56 -15.86
N ARG A 195 -25.13 -104.13 -15.65
CA ARG A 195 -23.98 -105.02 -15.51
C ARG A 195 -24.19 -106.03 -14.37
N ASN A 196 -24.59 -105.54 -13.20
CA ASN A 196 -24.86 -106.38 -12.04
C ASN A 196 -26.02 -107.35 -12.28
N ALA A 197 -27.06 -106.91 -12.98
CA ALA A 197 -28.21 -107.74 -13.30
C ALA A 197 -27.85 -108.90 -14.23
N ILE A 198 -27.09 -108.64 -15.29
CA ILE A 198 -26.57 -109.68 -16.21
C ILE A 198 -25.59 -110.62 -15.48
N GLN A 199 -24.75 -110.08 -14.59
CA GLN A 199 -23.80 -110.88 -13.80
C GLN A 199 -24.52 -111.85 -12.85
N ASN A 200 -25.56 -111.40 -12.16
CA ASN A 200 -26.22 -112.13 -11.08
C ASN A 200 -27.53 -112.83 -11.51
N GLY A 201 -27.98 -112.64 -12.76
CA GLY A 201 -29.21 -113.24 -13.28
C GLY A 201 -30.48 -112.61 -12.71
N THR A 202 -30.46 -111.30 -12.44
CA THR A 202 -31.61 -110.55 -11.94
C THR A 202 -32.22 -109.68 -13.04
N SER A 203 -33.45 -109.20 -12.84
CA SER A 203 -34.11 -108.31 -13.79
C SER A 203 -33.66 -106.85 -13.66
N VAL A 204 -33.78 -106.11 -14.76
CA VAL A 204 -33.56 -104.65 -14.82
C VAL A 204 -34.90 -103.95 -15.06
N PRO A 205 -35.20 -102.82 -14.39
CA PRO A 205 -36.40 -102.03 -14.67
C PRO A 205 -36.44 -101.52 -16.12
N SER A 206 -37.65 -101.41 -16.70
CA SER A 206 -37.84 -100.89 -18.06
C SER A 206 -37.45 -99.43 -18.25
N THR A 207 -37.29 -98.67 -17.16
CA THR A 207 -36.85 -97.27 -17.16
C THR A 207 -35.33 -97.10 -17.26
N ASN A 208 -34.55 -98.18 -17.12
CA ASN A 208 -33.10 -98.14 -17.17
C ASN A 208 -32.60 -97.85 -18.60
N ALA A 209 -31.61 -96.95 -18.73
CA ALA A 209 -31.06 -96.58 -20.02
C ALA A 209 -30.50 -97.76 -20.86
N GLY A 210 -30.06 -98.84 -20.21
CA GLY A 210 -29.53 -100.03 -20.82
C GLY A 210 -30.52 -101.19 -21.00
N TYR A 211 -31.83 -100.97 -20.75
CA TYR A 211 -32.84 -102.04 -20.76
C TYR A 211 -32.94 -102.79 -22.11
N SER A 212 -32.73 -102.11 -23.24
CA SER A 212 -32.72 -102.75 -24.56
C SER A 212 -31.59 -103.79 -24.70
N ILE A 213 -30.43 -103.54 -24.09
CA ILE A 213 -29.30 -104.46 -24.03
C ILE A 213 -29.67 -105.68 -23.16
N TYR A 214 -30.31 -105.44 -22.02
CA TYR A 214 -30.81 -106.52 -21.15
C TYR A 214 -31.80 -107.43 -21.89
N GLN A 215 -32.77 -106.86 -22.59
CA GLN A 215 -33.79 -107.61 -23.34
C GLN A 215 -33.18 -108.46 -24.46
N ALA A 216 -32.21 -107.89 -25.20
CA ALA A 216 -31.51 -108.62 -26.25
C ALA A 216 -30.68 -109.78 -25.69
N TYR A 217 -30.05 -109.59 -24.53
CA TYR A 217 -29.32 -110.64 -23.82
C TYR A 217 -30.26 -111.76 -23.36
N GLU A 218 -31.35 -111.44 -22.65
CA GLU A 218 -32.33 -112.43 -22.15
C GLU A 218 -32.91 -113.31 -23.27
N ALA A 219 -33.21 -112.74 -24.44
CA ALA A 219 -33.75 -113.47 -25.58
C ALA A 219 -32.82 -114.56 -26.13
N GLN A 220 -31.51 -114.43 -25.90
CA GLN A 220 -30.47 -115.34 -26.41
C GLN A 220 -29.77 -116.12 -25.28
N ALA A 221 -30.00 -115.74 -24.01
CA ALA A 221 -29.35 -116.32 -22.84
C ALA A 221 -29.64 -117.81 -22.64
N ALA A 222 -30.84 -118.28 -23.03
CA ALA A 222 -31.22 -119.70 -22.90
C ALA A 222 -30.39 -120.65 -23.80
N ALA A 223 -29.75 -120.12 -24.86
CA ALA A 223 -28.91 -120.89 -25.78
C ALA A 223 -27.40 -120.85 -25.42
N ASP A 224 -26.99 -120.01 -24.45
CA ASP A 224 -25.60 -119.82 -24.06
C ASP A 224 -25.14 -120.86 -23.02
N SER A 225 -24.86 -122.07 -23.48
CA SER A 225 -24.45 -123.20 -22.62
C SER A 225 -23.00 -123.11 -22.10
N GLN A 226 -22.17 -122.19 -22.61
CA GLN A 226 -20.77 -121.99 -22.18
C GLN A 226 -20.46 -120.60 -21.59
N GLY A 227 -21.45 -119.70 -21.48
CA GLY A 227 -21.27 -118.36 -20.89
C GLY A 227 -20.51 -117.37 -21.78
N GLN A 228 -20.33 -117.66 -23.06
CA GLN A 228 -19.59 -116.81 -23.99
C GLN A 228 -20.37 -115.53 -24.34
N LEU A 229 -21.68 -115.63 -24.56
CA LEU A 229 -22.53 -114.48 -24.85
C LEU A 229 -22.56 -113.53 -23.66
N LYS A 230 -22.70 -114.08 -22.44
CA LYS A 230 -22.63 -113.30 -21.19
C LYS A 230 -21.32 -112.52 -21.08
N SER A 231 -20.17 -113.17 -21.31
CA SER A 231 -18.86 -112.52 -21.23
C SER A 231 -18.71 -111.40 -22.26
N GLN A 232 -19.19 -111.59 -23.49
CA GLN A 232 -19.14 -110.58 -24.55
C GLN A 232 -20.00 -109.36 -24.21
N VAL A 233 -21.23 -109.56 -23.76
CA VAL A 233 -22.15 -108.47 -23.37
C VAL A 233 -21.61 -107.70 -22.16
N LEU A 234 -21.06 -108.39 -21.16
CA LEU A 234 -20.43 -107.75 -20.01
C LEU A 234 -19.22 -106.89 -20.42
N SER A 235 -18.37 -107.37 -21.33
CA SER A 235 -17.24 -106.59 -21.85
C SER A 235 -17.70 -105.32 -22.61
N GLN A 236 -18.79 -105.41 -23.38
CA GLN A 236 -19.39 -104.24 -24.03
C GLN A 236 -19.91 -103.22 -23.01
N ILE A 237 -20.57 -103.67 -21.95
CA ILE A 237 -21.06 -102.82 -20.86
C ILE A 237 -19.88 -102.18 -20.11
N ASP A 238 -18.81 -102.93 -19.83
CA ASP A 238 -17.60 -102.43 -19.18
C ASP A 238 -16.91 -101.33 -20.01
N ASN A 239 -16.85 -101.49 -21.32
CA ASN A 239 -16.34 -100.45 -22.22
C ASN A 239 -17.20 -99.17 -22.16
N GLN A 240 -18.53 -99.30 -22.11
CA GLN A 240 -19.43 -98.14 -21.98
C GLN A 240 -19.28 -97.46 -20.62
N ILE A 241 -19.18 -98.24 -19.54
CA ILE A 241 -18.91 -97.72 -18.18
C ILE A 241 -17.61 -96.91 -18.16
N SER A 242 -16.52 -97.46 -18.71
CA SER A 242 -15.22 -96.77 -18.76
C SER A 242 -15.26 -95.48 -19.60
N GLN A 243 -16.05 -95.46 -20.68
CA GLN A 243 -16.28 -94.25 -21.48
C GLN A 243 -17.04 -93.18 -20.68
N PHE A 244 -18.09 -93.55 -19.94
CA PHE A 244 -18.80 -92.61 -19.07
C PHE A 244 -17.92 -92.09 -17.93
N GLU A 245 -17.12 -92.93 -17.28
CA GLU A 245 -16.17 -92.52 -16.25
C GLU A 245 -15.14 -91.52 -16.78
N SER A 246 -14.62 -91.76 -17.99
CA SER A 246 -13.68 -90.86 -18.67
C SER A 246 -14.33 -89.52 -19.01
N ALA A 247 -15.54 -89.53 -19.56
CA ALA A 247 -16.31 -88.32 -19.86
C ALA A 247 -16.61 -87.52 -18.58
N LEU A 248 -17.02 -88.19 -17.51
CA LEU A 248 -17.31 -87.59 -16.22
C LEU A 248 -16.08 -86.93 -15.60
N SER A 249 -14.92 -87.58 -15.69
CA SER A 249 -13.64 -87.01 -15.27
C SER A 249 -13.35 -85.71 -16.03
N GLY A 250 -13.51 -85.73 -17.35
CA GLY A 250 -13.35 -84.54 -18.21
C GLY A 250 -14.30 -83.41 -17.83
N TYR A 251 -15.60 -83.70 -17.64
CA TYR A 251 -16.59 -82.69 -17.25
C TYR A 251 -16.32 -82.12 -15.87
N ARG A 252 -15.90 -82.93 -14.89
CA ARG A 252 -15.56 -82.46 -13.53
C ARG A 252 -14.39 -81.48 -13.54
N VAL A 253 -13.37 -81.74 -14.34
CA VAL A 253 -12.23 -80.82 -14.52
C VAL A 253 -12.71 -79.49 -15.11
N GLN A 254 -13.53 -79.53 -16.16
CA GLN A 254 -14.09 -78.31 -16.78
C GLN A 254 -15.02 -77.57 -15.81
N TYR A 255 -15.85 -78.28 -15.06
CA TYR A 255 -16.78 -77.71 -14.07
C TYR A 255 -16.03 -76.92 -12.99
N ALA A 256 -14.92 -77.47 -12.48
CA ALA A 256 -14.09 -76.81 -11.49
C ALA A 256 -13.45 -75.51 -12.02
N GLY A 257 -13.15 -75.43 -13.32
CA GLY A 257 -12.58 -74.25 -13.96
C GLY A 257 -13.60 -73.20 -14.45
N SER A 258 -14.81 -73.63 -14.81
CA SER A 258 -15.83 -72.79 -15.47
C SER A 258 -16.54 -71.78 -14.56
N GLY A 259 -16.53 -71.98 -13.24
CA GLY A 259 -17.28 -71.15 -12.28
C GLY A 259 -16.57 -69.90 -11.75
N ALA A 260 -15.37 -69.59 -12.25
CA ALA A 260 -14.59 -68.46 -11.74
C ALA A 260 -15.25 -67.12 -12.09
N GLN A 261 -15.52 -66.30 -11.07
CA GLN A 261 -16.10 -64.96 -11.23
C GLN A 261 -15.05 -63.88 -10.97
N GLN A 262 -15.09 -62.82 -11.78
CA GLN A 262 -14.28 -61.63 -11.60
C GLN A 262 -14.99 -60.61 -10.71
N ALA A 263 -14.21 -59.91 -9.87
CA ALA A 263 -14.72 -58.81 -9.07
C ALA A 263 -14.96 -57.56 -9.94
N TYR A 264 -15.99 -56.79 -9.62
CA TYR A 264 -16.24 -55.50 -10.24
C TYR A 264 -15.14 -54.49 -9.93
N SER A 265 -14.90 -53.56 -10.85
CA SER A 265 -13.96 -52.46 -10.65
C SER A 265 -14.45 -51.51 -9.56
N GLY A 266 -13.64 -51.37 -8.50
CA GLY A 266 -13.85 -50.43 -7.40
C GLY A 266 -13.01 -49.15 -7.50
N SER A 267 -12.42 -48.84 -8.66
CA SER A 267 -11.50 -47.71 -8.82
C SER A 267 -12.18 -46.37 -9.10
N LEU A 268 -13.51 -46.34 -9.28
CA LEU A 268 -14.21 -45.14 -9.74
C LEU A 268 -14.03 -43.97 -8.78
N ASP A 269 -14.33 -44.18 -7.50
CA ASP A 269 -14.28 -43.13 -6.49
C ASP A 269 -12.86 -42.57 -6.35
N SER A 270 -11.84 -43.43 -6.33
CA SER A 270 -10.45 -42.99 -6.24
C SER A 270 -9.97 -42.24 -7.48
N GLN A 271 -10.43 -42.61 -8.68
CA GLN A 271 -10.13 -41.90 -9.92
C GLN A 271 -10.80 -40.53 -9.96
N LEU A 272 -12.07 -40.42 -9.53
CA LEU A 272 -12.79 -39.15 -9.48
C LEU A 272 -12.21 -38.19 -8.43
N GLU A 273 -11.85 -38.71 -7.26
CA GLU A 273 -11.19 -37.92 -6.21
C GLU A 273 -9.80 -37.47 -6.64
N SER A 274 -9.02 -38.33 -7.32
CA SER A 274 -7.72 -37.96 -7.88
C SER A 274 -7.85 -36.83 -8.91
N LEU A 275 -8.82 -36.93 -9.83
CA LEU A 275 -9.10 -35.88 -10.82
C LEU A 275 -9.48 -34.56 -10.15
N LYS A 276 -10.37 -34.61 -9.14
CA LYS A 276 -10.77 -33.42 -8.37
C LYS A 276 -9.59 -32.78 -7.65
N ALA A 277 -8.77 -33.57 -6.97
CA ALA A 277 -7.59 -33.10 -6.25
C ALA A 277 -6.56 -32.47 -7.19
N GLN A 278 -6.34 -33.05 -8.37
CA GLN A 278 -5.45 -32.50 -9.39
C GLN A 278 -5.93 -31.11 -9.86
N GLN A 279 -7.22 -30.94 -10.15
CA GLN A 279 -7.73 -29.64 -10.59
C GLN A 279 -7.75 -28.60 -9.48
N LEU A 280 -8.10 -28.99 -8.24
CA LEU A 280 -8.01 -28.08 -7.10
C LEU A 280 -6.58 -27.63 -6.82
N THR A 281 -5.60 -28.51 -7.03
CA THR A 281 -4.17 -28.16 -6.90
C THR A 281 -3.76 -27.14 -7.95
N LYS A 282 -4.16 -27.34 -9.21
CA LYS A 282 -3.89 -26.39 -10.31
C LYS A 282 -4.51 -25.02 -10.03
N VAL A 283 -5.77 -24.99 -9.61
CA VAL A 283 -6.47 -23.76 -9.22
C VAL A 283 -5.79 -23.08 -8.03
N GLY A 284 -5.34 -23.86 -7.02
CA GLY A 284 -4.61 -23.32 -5.87
C GLY A 284 -3.26 -22.67 -6.24
N GLN A 285 -2.53 -23.28 -7.18
CA GLN A 285 -1.29 -22.70 -7.71
C GLN A 285 -1.55 -21.40 -8.47
N GLU A 286 -2.57 -21.39 -9.32
CA GLU A 286 -2.97 -20.20 -10.10
C GLU A 286 -3.45 -19.06 -9.19
N LEU A 287 -4.26 -19.36 -8.16
CA LEU A 287 -4.65 -18.39 -7.13
C LEU A 287 -3.44 -17.80 -6.40
N THR A 288 -2.44 -18.63 -6.08
CA THR A 288 -1.22 -18.16 -5.41
C THR A 288 -0.44 -17.20 -6.31
N ALA A 289 -0.22 -17.56 -7.58
CA ALA A 289 0.46 -16.70 -8.55
C ALA A 289 -0.31 -15.39 -8.79
N LEU A 290 -1.64 -15.47 -8.88
CA LEU A 290 -2.49 -14.30 -9.09
C LEU A 290 -2.49 -13.36 -7.89
N ASN A 291 -2.53 -13.90 -6.66
CA ASN A 291 -2.41 -13.09 -5.44
C ASN A 291 -1.06 -12.35 -5.38
N GLN A 292 0.04 -13.00 -5.74
CA GLN A 292 1.36 -12.36 -5.80
C GLN A 292 1.36 -11.20 -6.81
N LYS A 293 0.78 -11.42 -7.99
CA LYS A 293 0.67 -10.39 -9.03
C LYS A 293 -0.21 -9.22 -8.62
N ILE A 294 -1.34 -9.48 -7.93
CA ILE A 294 -2.19 -8.42 -7.37
C ILE A 294 -1.39 -7.58 -6.38
N LEU A 295 -0.67 -8.21 -5.43
CA LEU A 295 0.14 -7.50 -4.45
C LEU A 295 1.23 -6.64 -5.11
N GLU A 296 1.89 -7.16 -6.14
CA GLU A 296 2.90 -6.41 -6.89
C GLU A 296 2.31 -5.16 -7.55
N VAL A 297 1.21 -5.32 -8.30
CA VAL A 297 0.58 -4.20 -9.01
C VAL A 297 -0.07 -3.20 -8.03
N GLU A 298 -0.63 -3.66 -6.91
CA GLU A 298 -1.15 -2.78 -5.85
C GLU A 298 -0.03 -1.96 -5.19
N ASN A 299 1.14 -2.54 -4.97
CA ASN A 299 2.31 -1.80 -4.49
C ASN A 299 2.77 -0.77 -5.51
N ASN A 300 2.82 -1.13 -6.81
CA ASN A 300 3.14 -0.19 -7.87
C ASN A 300 2.11 0.96 -7.97
N LEU A 301 0.82 0.66 -7.84
CA LEU A 301 -0.25 1.65 -7.78
C LEU A 301 -0.08 2.59 -6.58
N LYS A 302 0.30 2.07 -5.41
CA LYS A 302 0.56 2.86 -4.20
C LYS A 302 1.76 3.80 -4.38
N VAL A 303 2.86 3.29 -4.93
CA VAL A 303 4.04 4.10 -5.27
C VAL A 303 3.67 5.19 -6.27
N GLN A 304 2.96 4.84 -7.33
CA GLN A 304 2.50 5.78 -8.35
C GLN A 304 1.52 6.83 -7.77
N GLY A 305 0.68 6.45 -6.82
CA GLY A 305 -0.18 7.36 -6.08
C GLY A 305 0.61 8.40 -5.30
N GLY A 306 1.71 7.99 -4.65
CA GLY A 306 2.64 8.90 -3.97
C GLY A 306 3.33 9.88 -4.93
N ILE A 307 3.75 9.40 -6.10
CA ILE A 307 4.33 10.25 -7.16
C ILE A 307 3.29 11.28 -7.65
N THR A 308 2.05 10.86 -7.84
CA THR A 308 0.97 11.76 -8.29
C THR A 308 0.66 12.84 -7.24
N GLN A 309 0.72 12.51 -5.94
CA GLN A 309 0.54 13.50 -4.87
C GLN A 309 1.64 14.56 -4.86
N LYS A 310 2.89 14.21 -5.22
CA LYS A 310 3.97 15.18 -5.42
C LYS A 310 3.70 16.18 -6.56
N GLY A 311 2.73 15.89 -7.43
CA GLY A 311 2.31 16.79 -8.51
C GLY A 311 1.55 18.03 -8.03
N MET A 312 1.15 18.10 -6.76
CA MET A 312 0.44 19.25 -6.19
C MET A 312 1.04 19.70 -4.86
N ILE A 313 1.19 21.02 -4.71
CA ILE A 313 1.51 21.65 -3.44
C ILE A 313 0.28 22.41 -2.97
N THR A 314 -0.17 22.12 -1.74
CA THR A 314 -1.27 22.82 -1.08
C THR A 314 -0.80 23.51 0.19
N ALA A 315 -1.50 24.55 0.62
CA ALA A 315 -1.20 25.24 1.87
C ALA A 315 -1.51 24.34 3.09
N THR A 316 -0.54 24.16 3.97
CA THR A 316 -0.70 23.34 5.18
C THR A 316 -1.53 24.04 6.27
N GLU A 317 -1.50 25.38 6.28
CA GLU A 317 -2.17 26.24 7.25
C GLU A 317 -2.62 27.56 6.59
N ASP A 318 -3.43 28.35 7.33
CA ASP A 318 -3.75 29.72 6.94
C ASP A 318 -2.52 30.62 7.12
N GLY A 319 -2.20 31.44 6.12
CA GLY A 319 -1.05 32.34 6.22
C GLY A 319 -0.91 33.31 5.06
N ILE A 320 0.18 34.06 5.09
CA ILE A 320 0.60 35.00 4.04
C ILE A 320 1.83 34.42 3.35
N LEU A 321 1.79 34.34 2.02
CA LEU A 321 2.90 33.86 1.22
C LEU A 321 4.00 34.92 1.08
N HIS A 322 5.24 34.49 1.31
CA HIS A 322 6.47 35.21 1.00
C HIS A 322 7.29 34.40 -0.01
N LEU A 323 7.46 34.88 -1.24
CA LEU A 323 8.17 34.13 -2.28
C LEU A 323 9.68 34.19 -2.08
N ASN A 324 10.34 33.10 -2.51
CA ASN A 324 11.78 33.13 -2.74
C ASN A 324 12.06 33.87 -4.07
N PRO A 325 12.82 34.99 -4.06
CA PRO A 325 13.15 35.73 -5.27
C PRO A 325 13.86 34.89 -6.34
N GLU A 326 14.65 33.89 -5.94
CA GLU A 326 15.41 33.05 -6.87
C GLU A 326 14.55 32.10 -7.71
N THR A 327 13.35 31.78 -7.25
CA THR A 327 12.43 30.84 -7.90
C THR A 327 11.12 31.50 -8.31
N ALA A 328 10.95 32.79 -7.96
CA ALA A 328 9.79 33.59 -8.33
C ALA A 328 9.65 33.65 -9.86
N GLY A 329 8.50 33.17 -10.37
CA GLY A 329 8.19 33.18 -11.81
C GLY A 329 8.90 32.11 -12.64
N ALA A 330 9.70 31.22 -12.03
CA ALA A 330 10.31 30.11 -12.74
C ALA A 330 9.27 29.02 -13.07
N ASN A 331 9.31 28.51 -14.32
CA ASN A 331 8.42 27.42 -14.75
C ASN A 331 9.00 26.03 -14.47
N LEU A 332 10.29 25.95 -14.18
CA LEU A 332 11.00 24.70 -13.87
C LEU A 332 11.86 24.94 -12.64
N VAL A 333 11.61 24.20 -11.57
CA VAL A 333 12.33 24.32 -10.30
C VAL A 333 12.67 22.93 -9.79
N PRO A 334 13.96 22.62 -9.54
CA PRO A 334 14.37 21.32 -9.02
C PRO A 334 13.67 20.96 -7.71
N GLU A 335 13.36 19.68 -7.53
CA GLU A 335 12.81 19.13 -6.29
C GLU A 335 13.70 19.50 -5.09
N GLY A 336 13.07 19.92 -3.99
CA GLY A 336 13.73 20.37 -2.76
C GLY A 336 14.09 21.86 -2.74
N LYS A 337 14.05 22.58 -3.87
CA LYS A 337 14.36 24.03 -3.86
C LYS A 337 13.20 24.83 -3.25
N LEU A 338 13.52 25.84 -2.43
CA LEU A 338 12.54 26.71 -1.78
C LEU A 338 11.80 27.57 -2.80
N LEU A 339 10.45 27.51 -2.78
CA LEU A 339 9.55 28.30 -3.61
C LEU A 339 9.00 29.51 -2.85
N ALA A 340 8.53 29.27 -1.64
CA ALA A 340 7.93 30.29 -0.78
C ALA A 340 8.00 29.88 0.69
N GLN A 341 7.76 30.83 1.57
CA GLN A 341 7.51 30.62 2.99
C GLN A 341 6.11 31.09 3.34
N LEU A 342 5.50 30.44 4.31
CA LEU A 342 4.19 30.81 4.84
C LEU A 342 4.38 31.50 6.19
N TYR A 343 3.94 32.75 6.28
CA TYR A 343 4.01 33.56 7.49
C TYR A 343 2.62 33.69 8.14
N PRO A 344 2.55 33.96 9.46
CA PRO A 344 1.29 34.21 10.14
C PRO A 344 0.52 35.39 9.57
N VAL A 345 -0.81 35.31 9.56
CA VAL A 345 -1.63 36.47 9.22
C VAL A 345 -1.55 37.50 10.34
N LEU A 346 -0.99 38.68 10.05
CA LEU A 346 -0.75 39.76 11.01
C LEU A 346 -2.01 40.15 11.82
N THR A 347 -3.19 40.12 11.22
CA THR A 347 -4.45 40.45 11.90
C THR A 347 -4.89 39.41 12.92
N LYS A 348 -4.43 38.15 12.80
CA LYS A 348 -4.73 37.05 13.74
C LYS A 348 -3.66 36.95 14.83
N GLU A 349 -2.39 36.83 14.44
CA GLU A 349 -1.30 36.56 15.39
C GLU A 349 -0.82 37.83 16.10
N LYS A 350 -0.94 39.00 15.46
CA LYS A 350 -0.61 40.32 16.01
C LYS A 350 0.80 40.42 16.60
N LYS A 351 1.72 39.54 16.22
CA LYS A 351 3.11 39.54 16.69
C LYS A 351 4.06 39.64 15.52
N VAL A 352 5.05 40.50 15.66
CA VAL A 352 6.13 40.67 14.68
C VAL A 352 7.45 40.89 15.41
N VAL A 353 8.55 40.66 14.71
CA VAL A 353 9.89 40.93 15.20
C VAL A 353 10.47 42.07 14.37
N ILE A 354 10.96 43.10 15.05
CA ILE A 354 11.74 44.15 14.39
C ILE A 354 13.19 43.68 14.44
N THR A 355 13.76 43.43 13.26
CA THR A 355 15.14 42.99 13.09
C THR A 355 15.98 44.18 12.64
N THR A 356 17.08 44.45 13.35
CA THR A 356 18.04 45.48 12.97
C THR A 356 19.47 44.96 13.07
N TYR A 357 20.37 45.57 12.29
CA TYR A 357 21.79 45.24 12.26
C TYR A 357 22.62 46.41 12.78
N VAL A 358 23.41 46.16 13.82
CA VAL A 358 24.24 47.18 14.50
C VAL A 358 25.71 46.84 14.40
N THR A 359 26.58 47.85 14.46
CA THR A 359 28.03 47.65 14.33
C THR A 359 28.62 47.03 15.60
N SER A 360 29.84 46.48 15.51
CA SER A 360 30.57 45.96 16.67
C SER A 360 30.88 47.05 17.73
N LYS A 361 30.98 48.32 17.34
CA LYS A 361 31.16 49.45 18.27
C LYS A 361 29.88 49.68 19.08
N ASP A 362 28.74 49.68 18.40
CA ASP A 362 27.46 50.02 18.98
C ASP A 362 26.89 48.88 19.84
N VAL A 363 27.07 47.62 19.42
CA VAL A 363 26.57 46.45 20.15
C VAL A 363 27.16 46.32 21.56
N ALA A 364 28.39 46.78 21.78
CA ALA A 364 29.04 46.73 23.10
C ALA A 364 28.29 47.56 24.16
N SER A 365 27.53 48.57 23.71
CA SER A 365 26.72 49.43 24.57
C SER A 365 25.26 49.00 24.69
N LEU A 366 24.82 48.01 23.90
CA LEU A 366 23.44 47.54 23.86
C LEU A 366 23.14 46.50 24.94
N LYS A 367 21.95 46.58 25.52
CA LYS A 367 21.46 45.61 26.50
C LYS A 367 20.04 45.15 26.19
N LYS A 368 19.77 43.88 26.47
CA LYS A 368 18.42 43.33 26.44
C LYS A 368 17.50 44.15 27.36
N GLY A 369 16.30 44.49 26.86
CA GLY A 369 15.31 45.29 27.57
C GLY A 369 15.34 46.80 27.29
N GLU A 370 16.35 47.31 26.57
CA GLU A 370 16.39 48.70 26.10
C GLU A 370 15.26 49.00 25.10
N THR A 371 14.85 50.26 25.02
CA THR A 371 13.71 50.67 24.19
C THR A 371 14.17 50.83 22.73
N LEU A 372 13.54 50.08 21.83
CA LEU A 372 13.69 50.21 20.39
C LEU A 372 12.49 50.96 19.81
N ARG A 373 12.76 52.06 19.11
CA ARG A 373 11.78 52.84 18.38
C ARG A 373 11.98 52.62 16.89
N PHE A 374 11.04 51.96 16.23
CA PHE A 374 11.02 51.75 14.80
C PHE A 374 10.09 52.76 14.12
N THR A 375 10.59 53.45 13.11
CA THR A 375 9.83 54.40 12.29
C THR A 375 9.90 53.97 10.83
N ALA A 376 8.75 53.80 10.21
CA ALA A 376 8.64 53.50 8.78
C ALA A 376 7.42 54.20 8.17
N MET A 377 7.35 54.17 6.83
CA MET A 377 6.21 54.69 6.08
C MET A 377 5.22 53.57 5.79
N ASP A 378 3.93 53.83 5.97
CA ASP A 378 2.87 52.93 5.53
C ASP A 378 2.65 53.03 4.01
N GLY A 379 1.78 52.16 3.46
CA GLY A 379 1.48 52.16 2.02
C GLY A 379 0.82 53.45 1.49
N ASN A 380 0.45 54.40 2.35
CA ASN A 380 -0.09 55.71 1.99
C ASN A 380 0.91 56.84 2.27
N ASN A 381 2.20 56.52 2.42
CA ASN A 381 3.27 57.47 2.72
C ASN A 381 3.10 58.19 4.08
N LYS A 382 2.37 57.60 5.04
CA LYS A 382 2.25 58.14 6.39
C LYS A 382 3.23 57.45 7.32
N GLU A 383 3.97 58.25 8.10
CA GLU A 383 4.86 57.71 9.11
C GLU A 383 4.07 57.01 10.23
N PHE A 384 4.54 55.84 10.63
CA PHE A 384 4.09 55.17 11.84
C PHE A 384 5.29 54.82 12.72
N VAL A 385 5.04 54.79 14.03
CA VAL A 385 6.08 54.52 15.03
C VAL A 385 5.66 53.32 15.86
N LEU A 386 6.56 52.34 15.95
CA LEU A 386 6.45 51.18 16.83
C LEU A 386 7.49 51.31 17.95
N LYS A 387 7.05 51.18 19.20
CA LYS A 387 7.93 51.17 20.38
C LYS A 387 7.92 49.77 20.98
N SER A 388 9.07 49.14 21.06
CA SER A 388 9.26 47.81 21.64
C SER A 388 10.50 47.79 22.54
N LYS A 389 10.76 46.65 23.18
CA LYS A 389 11.99 46.43 23.95
C LYS A 389 12.82 45.37 23.25
N ILE A 390 14.14 45.52 23.29
CA ILE A 390 15.06 44.53 22.73
C ILE A 390 14.83 43.19 23.44
N SER A 391 14.46 42.17 22.66
CA SER A 391 14.20 40.82 23.14
C SER A 391 15.44 39.93 23.02
N ASN A 392 16.25 40.14 21.98
CA ASN A 392 17.45 39.33 21.70
C ASN A 392 18.54 40.16 21.01
N ILE A 393 19.80 39.79 21.28
CA ILE A 393 21.00 40.31 20.62
C ILE A 393 21.85 39.08 20.31
N ASP A 394 22.16 38.86 19.04
CA ASP A 394 22.96 37.70 18.64
C ASP A 394 24.39 37.80 19.19
N ASN A 395 24.93 36.67 19.66
CA ASN A 395 26.29 36.60 20.19
C ASN A 395 27.35 36.58 19.07
N ASN A 396 26.94 36.26 17.84
CA ASN A 396 27.83 36.14 16.69
C ASN A 396 27.54 37.26 15.68
N ALA A 397 28.60 37.79 15.07
CA ALA A 397 28.45 38.78 14.00
C ALA A 397 28.08 38.09 12.68
N THR A 398 27.14 38.70 11.96
CA THR A 398 26.89 38.47 10.54
C THR A 398 27.94 39.22 9.72
N LYS A 399 28.77 38.48 8.99
CA LYS A 399 29.81 39.05 8.12
C LYS A 399 29.15 39.59 6.84
N THR A 400 29.33 40.88 6.58
CA THR A 400 28.85 41.54 5.36
C THR A 400 30.04 42.16 4.61
N GLU A 401 29.84 42.56 3.36
CA GLU A 401 30.85 43.31 2.59
C GLU A 401 31.26 44.63 3.27
N LYS A 402 30.38 45.21 4.10
CA LYS A 402 30.58 46.47 4.82
C LYS A 402 31.15 46.28 6.24
N GLY A 403 31.46 45.05 6.63
CA GLY A 403 32.00 44.71 7.96
C GLY A 403 31.10 43.78 8.77
N ASN A 404 31.44 43.62 10.04
CA ASN A 404 30.74 42.72 10.97
C ASN A 404 29.58 43.46 11.65
N PHE A 405 28.36 42.93 11.47
CA PHE A 405 27.16 43.46 12.11
C PHE A 405 26.55 42.42 13.05
N PHE A 406 25.98 42.86 14.16
CA PHE A 406 25.26 42.00 15.09
C PHE A 406 23.76 42.18 14.88
N LYS A 407 23.03 41.06 14.83
CA LYS A 407 21.56 41.06 14.70
C LYS A 407 20.96 41.39 16.05
N VAL A 408 20.04 42.36 16.07
CA VAL A 408 19.28 42.77 17.24
C VAL A 408 17.81 42.63 16.91
N GLU A 409 17.07 41.97 17.79
CA GLU A 409 15.67 41.65 17.59
C GLU A 409 14.83 42.24 18.72
N ALA A 410 13.68 42.81 18.36
CA ALA A 410 12.69 43.30 19.31
C ALA A 410 11.29 42.81 18.93
N GLU A 411 10.75 41.87 19.72
CA GLU A 411 9.38 41.38 19.57
C GLU A 411 8.37 42.47 19.97
N ILE A 412 7.33 42.65 19.16
CA ILE A 412 6.23 43.58 19.42
C ILE A 412 4.88 42.94 19.14
N SER A 413 3.93 43.20 20.04
CA SER A 413 2.51 42.91 19.83
C SER A 413 1.81 44.13 19.23
N LEU A 414 1.20 43.95 18.05
CA LEU A 414 0.52 44.97 17.27
C LEU A 414 -0.94 45.14 17.73
N THR A 415 -1.43 46.38 17.70
CA THR A 415 -2.87 46.67 17.80
C THR A 415 -3.60 46.32 16.50
N ASP A 416 -4.93 46.14 16.53
CA ASP A 416 -5.74 45.87 15.33
C ASP A 416 -5.57 46.92 14.22
N ALA A 417 -5.41 48.19 14.61
CA ALA A 417 -5.17 49.28 13.67
C ALA A 417 -3.78 49.21 13.02
N GLN A 418 -2.76 48.78 13.77
CA GLN A 418 -1.40 48.62 13.27
C GLN A 418 -1.27 47.37 12.38
N ALA A 419 -1.85 46.24 12.80
CA ALA A 419 -1.82 44.99 12.06
C ALA A 419 -2.45 45.08 10.66
N LYS A 420 -3.40 46.01 10.45
CA LYS A 420 -4.00 46.27 9.12
C LYS A 420 -3.13 47.13 8.19
N LYS A 421 -2.18 47.90 8.74
CA LYS A 421 -1.36 48.87 8.00
C LYS A 421 0.06 48.39 7.71
N ILE A 422 0.52 47.39 8.43
CA ILE A 422 1.87 46.83 8.35
C ILE A 422 1.88 45.60 7.43
N ARG A 423 2.99 45.38 6.75
CA ARG A 423 3.31 44.17 5.99
C ARG A 423 4.69 43.67 6.39
N TYR A 424 4.95 42.39 6.18
CA TYR A 424 6.30 41.85 6.35
C TYR A 424 7.24 42.43 5.30
N GLY A 425 8.51 42.60 5.67
CA GLY A 425 9.54 43.19 4.81
C GLY A 425 9.51 44.72 4.72
N ILE A 426 8.66 45.42 5.46
CA ILE A 426 8.75 46.89 5.55
C ILE A 426 10.09 47.27 6.18
N GLU A 427 10.87 48.06 5.44
CA GLU A 427 12.11 48.66 5.91
C GLU A 427 11.85 50.03 6.54
N GLY A 428 12.65 50.35 7.55
CA GLY A 428 12.54 51.60 8.28
C GLY A 428 13.78 51.89 9.11
N ARG A 429 13.66 52.93 9.95
CA ARG A 429 14.72 53.36 10.86
C ARG A 429 14.44 52.83 12.25
N ALA A 430 15.35 52.02 12.79
CA ALA A 430 15.36 51.67 14.21
C ALA A 430 16.27 52.62 14.98
N VAL A 431 15.75 53.14 16.09
CA VAL A 431 16.47 53.98 17.05
C VAL A 431 16.41 53.29 18.39
N VAL A 432 17.55 52.76 18.84
CA VAL A 432 17.68 52.14 20.15
C VAL A 432 18.13 53.19 21.17
N ILE A 433 17.42 53.29 22.29
CA ILE A 433 17.72 54.23 23.38
C ILE A 433 18.53 53.48 24.45
N THR A 434 19.84 53.71 24.50
CA THR A 434 20.80 53.02 25.40
C THR A 434 21.04 53.73 26.73
N GLY A 435 20.56 54.97 26.86
CA GLY A 435 20.67 55.73 28.09
C GLY A 435 20.27 57.19 27.92
N SER A 436 20.36 57.95 29.00
CA SER A 436 20.11 59.39 29.02
C SER A 436 21.25 60.10 29.75
N LYS A 437 21.92 61.05 29.11
CA LYS A 437 22.92 61.93 29.75
C LYS A 437 22.37 63.34 29.89
N THR A 438 22.90 64.14 30.82
CA THR A 438 22.55 65.56 30.85
C THR A 438 23.15 66.26 29.63
N TYR A 439 22.56 67.37 29.19
CA TYR A 439 23.16 68.16 28.10
C TYR A 439 24.56 68.65 28.47
N PHE A 440 24.81 68.93 29.75
CA PHE A 440 26.11 69.33 30.26
C PHE A 440 27.15 68.23 30.03
N ASP A 441 26.86 67.00 30.46
CA ASP A 441 27.77 65.86 30.29
C ASP A 441 28.03 65.56 28.81
N TYR A 442 26.99 65.65 27.96
CA TYR A 442 27.12 65.41 26.53
C TYR A 442 28.10 66.38 25.86
N TYR A 443 27.96 67.69 26.13
CA TYR A 443 28.85 68.70 25.54
C TYR A 443 30.23 68.71 26.18
N LEU A 444 30.34 68.37 27.47
CA LEU A 444 31.62 68.25 28.17
C LEU A 444 32.44 67.08 27.60
N ASP A 445 31.83 65.92 27.38
CA ASP A 445 32.48 64.76 26.76
C ASP A 445 32.98 65.10 25.34
N GLN A 446 32.16 65.80 24.55
CA GLN A 446 32.51 66.25 23.20
C GLN A 446 33.66 67.28 23.18
N PHE A 447 33.71 68.18 24.17
CA PHE A 447 34.78 69.17 24.32
C PHE A 447 36.09 68.55 24.78
N LEU A 448 36.03 67.55 25.68
CA LEU A 448 37.20 66.87 26.24
C LEU A 448 37.75 65.73 25.38
N ARG A 449 37.15 65.43 24.21
CA ARG A 449 37.51 64.30 23.33
C ARG A 449 37.64 62.97 24.07
N ARG A 450 36.77 62.75 25.06
CA ARG A 450 36.61 61.44 25.68
C ARG A 450 35.52 60.71 24.92
N ASP A 451 35.93 59.98 23.88
CA ASP A 451 35.06 59.02 23.19
C ASP A 451 34.75 57.81 24.07
#